data_AF-A0A382F8X2-F1
#
_entry.id   AF-A0A382F8X2-F1
#
_cell.length_a   1.000
_cell.length_b   1.000
_cell.length_c   1.000
_cell.angle_alpha   90.00
_cell.angle_beta   90.00
_cell.angle_gamma   90.00
#
_symmetry.space_group_name_H-M   'P 1'
#
loop_
_entity.id
_entity.type
_entity.pdbx_description
1 polymer ?
#
loop_
_entity_poly.entity_id
_entity_poly.type
_entity_poly.pdbx_seq_one_letter_code
_entity_poly.pdbx_strand_id
1 'polypeptide(L)'
;MRYYYILFILTLLFNDFSHSQQTQEFGKIFKKSENQAPVADAGEDIKVTPGGTVTISGDKSGDPNGDVLQFEWSLPPSLMEKENYIYDKSDTVKTHKGKNQGSVDVIKTYTQTFQLDIPEALSIGSKHIIMLTVKDKKGLTSTDSFEIEIIEPEESEIIEEENIAEELEEPVQKTKKQKEPETIISIQSLSIGDLVPMQAEAIDNIIYHMIRDMGMKDVKDPNQFRPDTVYTILEADSVNPAVTVAYNTECMTDSCAAQNAVMEKATHVLSWSFNRHNSLSLHFFNAKTYLEKSPNYSWSISTVPIDPNDFEKIKLPKALA
;
A
#
# COMPACT_ATOMS: atom_id res chain seq x y z
N MET A 1 -66.31 -3.66 41.13
CA MET A 1 -65.27 -4.69 41.36
C MET A 1 -64.03 -4.02 41.90
N ARG A 2 -63.55 -4.40 43.08
CA ARG A 2 -62.25 -3.99 43.63
C ARG A 2 -61.66 -5.23 44.30
N TYR A 3 -60.64 -5.80 43.69
CA TYR A 3 -59.90 -6.96 44.19
C TYR A 3 -58.68 -6.46 44.97
N TYR A 4 -58.49 -7.00 46.18
CA TYR A 4 -57.32 -6.77 47.03
C TYR A 4 -56.31 -7.90 46.79
N TYR A 5 -55.05 -7.52 46.57
CA TYR A 5 -53.91 -8.44 46.40
C TYR A 5 -53.39 -8.93 47.76
N ILE A 6 -53.15 -10.23 47.89
CA ILE A 6 -52.51 -10.85 49.05
C ILE A 6 -51.04 -11.13 48.69
N LEU A 7 -50.13 -10.60 49.52
CA LEU A 7 -48.69 -10.78 49.44
C LEU A 7 -48.28 -12.02 50.26
N PHE A 8 -47.55 -12.96 49.65
CA PHE A 8 -47.05 -14.17 50.33
C PHE A 8 -45.54 -14.02 50.58
N ILE A 9 -45.12 -14.04 51.84
CA ILE A 9 -43.71 -13.99 52.25
C ILE A 9 -43.32 -15.39 52.74
N LEU A 10 -42.32 -15.99 52.10
CA LEU A 10 -41.76 -17.30 52.46
C LEU A 10 -40.52 -17.09 53.33
N THR A 11 -40.56 -17.57 54.57
CA THR A 11 -39.41 -17.62 55.49
C THR A 11 -38.82 -19.03 55.52
N LEU A 12 -37.51 -19.15 55.30
CA LEU A 12 -36.76 -20.40 55.41
C LEU A 12 -35.85 -20.33 56.63
N LEU A 13 -36.08 -21.24 57.59
CA LEU A 13 -35.24 -21.45 58.76
C LEU A 13 -34.09 -22.39 58.41
N PHE A 14 -32.87 -22.00 58.75
CA PHE A 14 -31.68 -22.85 58.67
C PHE A 14 -31.60 -23.75 59.90
N ASN A 15 -31.36 -25.06 59.69
CA ASN A 15 -30.93 -25.98 60.74
C ASN A 15 -29.41 -26.16 60.65
N ASP A 16 -28.72 -25.83 61.74
CA ASP A 16 -27.30 -26.11 61.94
C ASP A 16 -27.07 -27.61 62.20
N PHE A 17 -26.14 -28.21 61.45
CA PHE A 17 -25.47 -29.43 61.89
C PHE A 17 -23.96 -29.25 61.71
N SER A 18 -23.28 -29.02 62.85
CA SER A 18 -21.84 -28.94 62.92
C SER A 18 -21.24 -30.33 62.71
N HIS A 19 -20.53 -30.52 61.60
CA HIS A 19 -19.52 -31.57 61.47
C HIS A 19 -18.17 -30.90 61.28
N SER A 20 -17.24 -31.16 62.20
CA SER A 20 -15.87 -30.70 62.13
C SER A 20 -15.21 -31.24 60.87
N GLN A 21 -14.86 -30.37 59.95
CA GLN A 21 -13.73 -30.62 59.06
C GLN A 21 -12.71 -29.53 59.33
N GLN A 22 -11.59 -29.99 59.88
CA GLN A 22 -10.29 -29.35 59.94
C GLN A 22 -10.15 -28.28 58.86
N THR A 23 -9.89 -27.04 59.26
CA THR A 23 -9.42 -26.01 58.33
C THR A 23 -8.11 -26.53 57.74
N GLN A 24 -8.17 -27.19 56.59
CA GLN A 24 -7.06 -27.14 55.67
C GLN A 24 -7.01 -25.69 55.22
N GLU A 25 -6.15 -24.92 55.88
CA GLU A 25 -5.54 -23.78 55.26
C GLU A 25 -4.94 -24.34 53.96
N PHE A 26 -5.69 -24.26 52.86
CA PHE A 26 -5.12 -24.24 51.53
C PHE A 26 -4.29 -22.96 51.55
N GLY A 27 -3.07 -23.07 52.09
CA GLY A 27 -1.98 -22.23 51.71
C GLY A 27 -1.97 -22.32 50.20
N LYS A 28 -2.60 -21.31 49.58
CA LYS A 28 -2.45 -21.00 48.17
C LYS A 28 -0.98 -20.66 48.05
N ILE A 29 -0.15 -21.68 47.95
CA ILE A 29 1.16 -21.61 47.35
C ILE A 29 0.86 -21.43 45.87
N PHE A 30 0.34 -20.26 45.51
CA PHE A 30 0.67 -19.70 44.20
C PHE A 30 2.15 -19.43 44.31
N LYS A 31 2.97 -20.42 43.95
CA LYS A 31 4.33 -20.16 43.53
C LYS A 31 4.16 -19.08 42.46
N LYS A 32 4.47 -17.83 42.79
CA LYS A 32 4.49 -16.72 41.84
C LYS A 32 5.35 -17.23 40.70
N SER A 33 4.74 -17.59 39.56
CA SER A 33 5.53 -18.08 38.45
C SER A 33 6.50 -16.97 38.12
N GLU A 34 7.78 -17.31 38.03
CA GLU A 34 8.76 -16.35 37.60
C GLU A 34 8.35 -15.83 36.22
N ASN A 35 8.52 -14.53 36.00
CA ASN A 35 8.17 -13.95 34.72
C ASN A 35 9.17 -14.43 33.68
N GLN A 36 8.67 -14.92 32.56
CA GLN A 36 9.49 -15.35 31.44
C GLN A 36 9.47 -14.25 30.38
N ALA A 37 10.56 -14.15 29.63
CA ALA A 37 10.60 -13.23 28.50
C ALA A 37 9.62 -13.70 27.41
N PRO A 38 9.04 -12.78 26.64
CA PRO A 38 8.22 -13.14 25.51
C PRO A 38 9.06 -13.77 24.38
N VAL A 39 8.38 -14.30 23.37
CA VAL A 39 8.99 -14.82 22.15
C VAL A 39 8.52 -13.94 21.00
N ALA A 40 9.46 -13.29 20.32
CA ALA A 40 9.20 -12.58 19.06
C ALA A 40 9.25 -13.57 17.89
N ASP A 41 8.30 -13.44 16.98
CA ASP A 41 8.28 -14.10 15.68
C ASP A 41 7.71 -13.09 14.68
N ALA A 42 8.58 -12.61 13.78
CA ALA A 42 8.28 -11.58 12.79
C ALA A 42 7.83 -12.17 11.45
N GLY A 43 7.83 -13.50 11.31
CA GLY A 43 7.48 -14.21 10.08
C GLY A 43 8.67 -14.56 9.18
N GLU A 44 8.34 -15.02 7.97
CA GLU A 44 9.33 -15.39 6.95
C GLU A 44 9.71 -14.19 6.08
N ASP A 45 10.84 -14.29 5.39
CA ASP A 45 11.27 -13.29 4.41
C ASP A 45 10.26 -13.16 3.27
N ILE A 46 10.06 -11.93 2.78
CA ILE A 46 9.04 -11.58 1.79
C ILE A 46 9.73 -11.17 0.50
N LYS A 47 9.25 -11.69 -0.64
CA LYS A 47 9.58 -11.17 -1.96
C LYS A 47 8.38 -10.40 -2.51
N VAL A 48 8.60 -9.19 -2.98
CA VAL A 48 7.53 -8.31 -3.44
C VAL A 48 8.01 -7.42 -4.58
N THR A 49 7.11 -7.10 -5.50
CA THR A 49 7.39 -6.15 -6.58
C THR A 49 7.29 -4.70 -6.08
N PRO A 50 7.97 -3.73 -6.70
CA PRO A 50 7.76 -2.31 -6.42
C PRO A 50 6.28 -1.93 -6.55
N GLY A 51 5.76 -1.12 -5.62
CA GLY A 51 4.34 -0.72 -5.60
C GLY A 51 3.39 -1.75 -4.96
N GLY A 52 3.87 -2.96 -4.63
CA GLY A 52 3.06 -3.98 -3.97
C GLY A 52 2.75 -3.67 -2.50
N THR A 53 1.81 -4.40 -1.90
CA THR A 53 1.43 -4.25 -0.47
C THR A 53 1.71 -5.53 0.32
N VAL A 54 2.49 -5.45 1.40
CA VAL A 54 2.84 -6.59 2.26
C VAL A 54 2.10 -6.56 3.61
N THR A 55 1.83 -7.72 4.22
CA THR A 55 1.29 -7.78 5.61
C THR A 55 2.49 -7.91 6.51
N ILE A 56 2.58 -7.03 7.49
CA ILE A 56 3.49 -7.23 8.60
C ILE A 56 2.65 -7.73 9.77
N SER A 57 3.01 -8.90 10.30
CA SER A 57 2.29 -9.53 11.41
C SER A 57 3.27 -10.08 12.45
N GLY A 58 3.04 -9.72 13.70
CA GLY A 58 3.66 -10.32 14.88
C GLY A 58 2.73 -11.31 15.58
N ASP A 59 1.69 -11.83 14.91
CA ASP A 59 0.67 -12.71 15.53
C ASP A 59 1.23 -14.01 16.10
N LYS A 60 2.36 -14.47 15.56
CA LYS A 60 3.08 -15.65 16.04
C LYS A 60 3.89 -15.37 17.32
N SER A 61 4.06 -14.10 17.68
CA SER A 61 4.72 -13.71 18.92
C SER A 61 3.82 -13.99 20.13
N GLY A 62 4.42 -14.40 21.25
CA GLY A 62 3.66 -14.80 22.42
C GLY A 62 4.43 -14.66 23.72
N ASP A 63 3.68 -14.44 24.80
CA ASP A 63 4.23 -14.40 26.15
C ASP A 63 3.93 -15.72 26.88
N PRO A 64 4.93 -16.44 27.43
CA PRO A 64 4.70 -17.69 28.16
C PRO A 64 3.81 -17.53 29.41
N ASN A 65 3.70 -16.32 29.96
CA ASN A 65 2.81 -16.02 31.08
C ASN A 65 1.44 -15.51 30.62
N GLY A 66 1.20 -15.35 29.31
CA GLY A 66 -0.03 -14.80 28.74
C GLY A 66 -0.18 -13.30 28.96
N ASP A 67 0.92 -12.59 29.25
CA ASP A 67 0.90 -11.13 29.38
C ASP A 67 0.62 -10.46 28.01
N VAL A 68 -0.13 -9.36 28.02
CA VAL A 68 -0.34 -8.55 26.81
C VAL A 68 0.99 -7.96 26.37
N LEU A 69 1.28 -8.07 25.07
CA LEU A 69 2.51 -7.59 24.45
C LEU A 69 2.32 -6.22 23.81
N GLN A 70 3.32 -5.36 23.97
CA GLN A 70 3.52 -4.19 23.12
C GLN A 70 4.49 -4.57 22.00
N PHE A 71 4.13 -4.20 20.77
CA PHE A 71 4.93 -4.42 19.57
C PHE A 71 5.67 -3.15 19.21
N GLU A 72 6.95 -3.27 18.90
CA GLU A 72 7.80 -2.20 18.42
C GLU A 72 8.45 -2.62 17.10
N TRP A 73 8.07 -1.97 16.02
CA TRP A 73 8.56 -2.23 14.67
C TRP A 73 9.56 -1.13 14.29
N SER A 74 10.77 -1.53 13.89
CA SER A 74 11.78 -0.61 13.34
C SER A 74 11.91 -0.81 11.85
N LEU A 75 11.73 0.27 11.10
CA LEU A 75 11.72 0.29 9.64
C LEU A 75 12.96 1.03 9.11
N PRO A 76 13.56 0.55 8.02
CA PRO A 76 14.64 1.26 7.37
C PRO A 76 14.13 2.56 6.74
N PRO A 77 15.02 3.55 6.54
CA PRO A 77 14.62 4.81 5.95
C PRO A 77 13.98 4.66 4.56
N SER A 78 13.06 5.56 4.24
CA SER A 78 12.37 5.64 2.94
C SER A 78 11.46 4.45 2.60
N LEU A 79 11.26 3.50 3.51
CA LEU A 79 10.38 2.35 3.27
C LEU A 79 8.89 2.69 3.47
N MET A 80 8.59 3.58 4.42
CA MET A 80 7.23 4.03 4.71
C MET A 80 7.26 5.49 5.13
N GLU A 81 6.43 6.33 4.52
CA GLU A 81 6.22 7.71 4.98
C GLU A 81 5.27 7.74 6.18
N LYS A 82 5.45 8.70 7.09
CA LYS A 82 4.63 8.79 8.31
C LYS A 82 3.14 8.92 7.99
N GLU A 83 2.81 9.62 6.93
CA GLU A 83 1.43 9.87 6.50
C GLU A 83 0.73 8.60 6.02
N ASN A 84 1.50 7.60 5.57
CA ASN A 84 0.98 6.32 5.09
C ASN A 84 0.72 5.34 6.25
N TYR A 85 1.27 5.61 7.45
CA TYR A 85 0.91 4.86 8.64
C TYR A 85 -0.35 5.45 9.27
N ILE A 86 -1.45 4.72 9.13
CA ILE A 86 -2.72 5.06 9.75
C ILE A 86 -2.96 4.08 10.90
N TYR A 87 -3.39 4.59 12.07
CA TYR A 87 -4.18 3.93 13.14
C TYR A 87 -3.63 3.85 14.60
N ASP A 88 -4.63 3.65 15.49
CA ASP A 88 -4.82 3.78 16.96
C ASP A 88 -4.22 5.01 17.71
N LYS A 89 -5.04 5.61 18.60
CA LYS A 89 -4.61 6.72 19.48
C LYS A 89 -3.54 6.27 20.48
N SER A 90 -3.42 4.98 20.76
CA SER A 90 -2.40 4.41 21.63
C SER A 90 -1.01 4.36 21.00
N ASP A 91 -0.93 4.54 19.68
CA ASP A 91 0.28 4.22 18.93
C ASP A 91 1.23 5.40 18.92
N THR A 92 2.53 5.09 18.93
CA THR A 92 3.57 6.12 18.87
C THR A 92 4.49 5.86 17.70
N VAL A 93 4.59 6.84 16.80
CA VAL A 93 5.42 6.78 15.61
C VAL A 93 6.55 7.79 15.72
N LYS A 94 7.78 7.32 15.52
CA LYS A 94 8.99 8.14 15.36
C LYS A 94 9.42 8.09 13.91
N THR A 95 9.96 9.20 13.42
CA THR A 95 10.46 9.32 12.05
C THR A 95 11.97 9.49 12.05
N HIS A 96 12.59 9.05 10.95
CA HIS A 96 13.99 9.30 10.66
C HIS A 96 14.27 10.81 10.62
N LYS A 97 15.51 11.20 10.93
CA LYS A 97 15.99 12.58 10.90
C LYS A 97 17.01 12.76 9.78
N GLY A 98 17.13 13.98 9.25
CA GLY A 98 18.14 14.31 8.23
C GLY A 98 17.66 14.00 6.81
N LYS A 99 18.43 13.24 6.03
CA LYS A 99 18.18 13.04 4.59
C LYS A 99 16.86 12.31 4.26
N ASN A 100 16.36 11.50 5.20
CA ASN A 100 15.11 10.73 5.04
C ASN A 100 14.03 11.22 6.02
N GLN A 101 14.03 12.53 6.31
CA GLN A 101 13.08 13.17 7.20
C GLN A 101 11.65 13.01 6.65
N GLY A 102 10.78 12.39 7.44
CA GLY A 102 9.40 12.07 7.05
C GLY A 102 9.11 10.57 7.13
N SER A 103 10.08 9.76 6.73
CA SER A 103 9.95 8.30 6.79
C SER A 103 9.91 7.77 8.22
N VAL A 104 9.12 6.72 8.44
CA VAL A 104 8.94 6.03 9.71
C VAL A 104 10.24 5.32 10.11
N ASP A 105 10.65 5.52 11.36
CA ASP A 105 11.79 4.86 11.99
C ASP A 105 11.32 3.77 12.95
N VAL A 106 10.41 4.14 13.86
CA VAL A 106 9.89 3.22 14.87
C VAL A 106 8.39 3.41 15.06
N ILE A 107 7.64 2.31 15.05
CA ILE A 107 6.22 2.25 15.42
C ILE A 107 6.12 1.46 16.72
N LYS A 108 5.47 2.01 17.75
CA LYS A 108 5.03 1.23 18.91
C LYS A 108 3.51 1.13 18.91
N THR A 109 2.99 -0.07 19.00
CA THR A 109 1.57 -0.37 18.90
C THR A 109 1.21 -1.57 19.77
N TYR A 110 -0.08 -1.71 20.08
CA TYR A 110 -0.66 -2.94 20.63
C TYR A 110 -1.35 -3.79 19.57
N THR A 111 -1.38 -3.31 18.33
CA THR A 111 -1.86 -4.08 17.19
C THR A 111 -0.77 -5.03 16.70
N GLN A 112 -1.16 -6.27 16.39
CA GLN A 112 -0.22 -7.29 15.98
C GLN A 112 0.11 -7.19 14.49
N THR A 113 -0.77 -6.57 13.69
CA THR A 113 -0.70 -6.55 12.23
C THR A 113 -0.92 -5.16 11.65
N PHE A 114 -0.16 -4.80 10.61
CA PHE A 114 -0.43 -3.63 9.78
C PHE A 114 0.01 -3.89 8.33
N GLN A 115 -0.44 -3.03 7.42
CA GLN A 115 -0.05 -3.09 6.01
C GLN A 115 1.10 -2.14 5.73
N LEU A 116 2.01 -2.57 4.85
CA LEU A 116 3.08 -1.75 4.33
C LEU A 116 2.97 -1.73 2.81
N ASP A 117 2.76 -0.55 2.25
CA ASP A 117 2.86 -0.30 0.81
C ASP A 117 4.32 -0.07 0.46
N ILE A 118 4.81 -0.83 -0.51
CA ILE A 118 6.21 -0.83 -0.94
C ILE A 118 6.41 0.30 -1.94
N PRO A 119 7.30 1.27 -1.66
CA PRO A 119 7.53 2.38 -2.58
C PRO A 119 8.04 1.89 -3.94
N GLU A 120 7.45 2.42 -5.02
CA GLU A 120 7.84 2.10 -6.40
C GLU A 120 9.28 2.52 -6.72
N ALA A 121 9.83 3.48 -5.97
CA ALA A 121 11.20 3.97 -6.14
C ALA A 121 12.29 3.02 -5.62
N LEU A 122 11.92 1.91 -4.96
CA LEU A 122 12.90 0.93 -4.48
C LEU A 122 13.49 0.13 -5.65
N SER A 123 14.81 -0.07 -5.62
CA SER A 123 15.52 -0.75 -6.71
C SER A 123 15.25 -2.26 -6.69
N ILE A 124 15.07 -2.87 -7.86
CA ILE A 124 15.00 -4.32 -8.00
C ILE A 124 16.29 -4.95 -7.45
N GLY A 125 16.14 -6.01 -6.67
CA GLY A 125 17.20 -6.70 -5.94
C GLY A 125 17.61 -6.03 -4.61
N SER A 126 17.01 -4.89 -4.25
CA SER A 126 17.24 -4.29 -2.93
C SER A 126 16.59 -5.12 -1.81
N LYS A 127 17.25 -5.13 -0.65
CA LYS A 127 16.86 -5.88 0.54
C LYS A 127 16.64 -4.92 1.70
N HIS A 128 15.51 -5.04 2.37
CA HIS A 128 15.08 -4.17 3.45
C HIS A 128 14.73 -5.00 4.69
N ILE A 129 15.49 -4.83 5.77
CA ILE A 129 15.28 -5.58 7.01
C ILE A 129 14.33 -4.79 7.91
N ILE A 130 13.26 -5.45 8.37
CA ILE A 130 12.35 -4.92 9.37
C ILE A 130 12.56 -5.69 10.67
N MET A 131 12.73 -4.96 11.77
CA MET A 131 12.98 -5.55 13.09
C MET A 131 11.74 -5.42 13.97
N LEU A 132 11.33 -6.55 14.55
CA LEU A 132 10.30 -6.65 15.57
C LEU A 132 10.94 -6.72 16.96
N THR A 133 10.45 -5.92 17.89
CA THR A 133 10.68 -6.06 19.32
C THR A 133 9.34 -6.20 20.04
N VAL A 134 9.14 -7.30 20.76
CA VAL A 134 7.96 -7.47 21.63
C VAL A 134 8.34 -7.24 23.08
N LYS A 135 7.46 -6.58 23.83
CA LYS A 135 7.69 -6.22 25.22
C LYS A 135 6.51 -6.60 26.10
N ASP A 136 6.78 -7.31 27.20
CA ASP A 136 5.78 -7.65 28.19
C ASP A 136 5.49 -6.48 29.16
N LYS A 137 4.45 -6.65 29.99
CA LYS A 137 4.06 -5.63 30.99
C LYS A 137 5.08 -5.41 32.11
N LYS A 138 6.01 -6.36 32.31
CA LYS A 138 7.06 -6.29 33.35
C LYS A 138 8.38 -5.75 32.81
N GLY A 139 8.44 -5.47 31.50
CA GLY A 139 9.54 -4.86 30.81
C GLY A 139 10.53 -5.82 30.16
N LEU A 140 10.29 -7.14 30.18
CA LEU A 140 11.12 -8.08 29.42
C LEU A 140 10.80 -7.98 27.93
N THR A 141 11.82 -8.16 27.10
CA THR A 141 11.74 -7.99 25.65
C THR A 141 12.33 -9.16 24.91
N SER A 142 11.83 -9.38 23.69
CA SER A 142 12.39 -10.32 22.73
C SER A 142 12.33 -9.71 21.33
N THR A 143 13.23 -10.12 20.44
CA THR A 143 13.40 -9.51 19.12
C THR A 143 13.50 -10.55 18.03
N ASP A 144 12.96 -10.22 16.88
CA ASP A 144 13.07 -10.99 15.64
C ASP A 144 13.10 -10.05 14.43
N SER A 145 13.42 -10.56 13.24
CA SER A 145 13.48 -9.76 12.02
C SER A 145 13.22 -10.60 10.78
N PHE A 146 12.67 -9.97 9.75
CA PHE A 146 12.55 -10.56 8.41
C PHE A 146 13.07 -9.59 7.35
N GLU A 147 13.41 -10.13 6.18
CA GLU A 147 13.89 -9.38 5.02
C GLU A 147 12.78 -9.23 3.97
N ILE A 148 12.65 -8.03 3.41
CA ILE A 148 11.87 -7.78 2.19
C ILE A 148 12.85 -7.64 1.02
N GLU A 149 12.75 -8.53 0.04
CA GLU A 149 13.50 -8.47 -1.22
C GLU A 149 12.60 -7.95 -2.35
N ILE A 150 13.05 -6.89 -3.02
CA ILE A 150 12.35 -6.32 -4.17
C ILE A 150 12.66 -7.14 -5.42
N ILE A 151 11.65 -7.73 -6.04
CA ILE A 151 11.79 -8.59 -7.22
C ILE A 151 11.19 -7.95 -8.48
N GLU A 152 11.65 -8.40 -9.63
CA GLU A 152 11.11 -8.02 -10.94
C GLU A 152 9.72 -8.66 -11.15
N PRO A 153 8.74 -7.94 -11.73
CA PRO A 153 7.45 -8.54 -12.10
C PRO A 153 7.63 -9.58 -13.23
N GLU A 154 6.94 -10.72 -13.16
CA GLU A 154 7.04 -11.75 -14.21
C GLU A 154 6.33 -11.33 -15.52
N GLU A 155 7.00 -11.55 -16.65
CA GLU A 155 6.78 -10.91 -17.96
C GLU A 155 5.60 -11.46 -18.80
N SER A 156 4.60 -12.10 -18.22
CA SER A 156 3.61 -12.87 -18.99
C SER A 156 2.31 -12.15 -19.34
N GLU A 157 2.33 -10.92 -19.86
CA GLU A 157 1.15 -10.25 -20.48
C GLU A 157 1.52 -9.20 -21.55
N ILE A 158 2.20 -9.59 -22.64
CA ILE A 158 2.35 -8.69 -23.81
C ILE A 158 1.98 -9.45 -25.08
N ILE A 159 0.81 -9.12 -25.64
CA ILE A 159 0.31 -9.62 -26.93
C ILE A 159 0.98 -8.82 -28.06
N GLU A 160 1.54 -9.53 -29.05
CA GLU A 160 2.11 -9.00 -30.30
C GLU A 160 1.00 -8.56 -31.31
N GLU A 161 1.35 -7.65 -32.23
CA GLU A 161 0.77 -7.31 -33.57
C GLU A 161 0.51 -5.80 -33.74
N GLU A 162 0.56 -5.12 -34.91
CA GLU A 162 1.03 -5.33 -36.29
C GLU A 162 1.07 -3.91 -36.93
N ASN A 163 1.78 -3.74 -38.05
CA ASN A 163 1.93 -2.46 -38.78
C ASN A 163 0.62 -1.93 -39.39
N ILE A 164 0.49 -0.59 -39.53
CA ILE A 164 0.08 0.15 -40.76
C ILE A 164 0.28 1.67 -40.56
N ALA A 165 0.68 2.34 -41.64
CA ALA A 165 1.13 3.73 -41.74
C ALA A 165 0.06 4.72 -42.27
N GLU A 166 0.47 6.01 -42.32
CA GLU A 166 -0.10 7.20 -43.01
C GLU A 166 -1.24 7.96 -42.30
N GLU A 167 -1.35 9.30 -42.28
CA GLU A 167 -0.53 10.44 -42.72
C GLU A 167 -1.11 11.72 -42.05
N LEU A 168 -0.32 12.79 -42.04
CA LEU A 168 -0.40 14.06 -41.28
C LEU A 168 -1.54 15.01 -41.69
N GLU A 169 -1.93 15.94 -40.79
CA GLU A 169 -1.87 17.40 -41.01
C GLU A 169 -2.35 18.24 -39.79
N GLU A 170 -1.53 19.21 -39.34
CA GLU A 170 -1.92 20.35 -38.48
C GLU A 170 -2.04 21.64 -39.33
N PRO A 171 -2.65 22.75 -38.82
CA PRO A 171 -1.79 23.80 -38.27
C PRO A 171 -2.32 24.70 -37.11
N VAL A 172 -1.43 24.93 -36.13
CA VAL A 172 -0.93 26.22 -35.56
C VAL A 172 -1.84 27.23 -34.80
N GLN A 173 -1.63 27.24 -33.47
CA GLN A 173 -1.30 28.30 -32.47
C GLN A 173 -1.89 29.75 -32.43
N LYS A 174 -2.26 30.15 -31.18
CA LYS A 174 -1.79 31.29 -30.30
C LYS A 174 -3.01 31.87 -29.53
N THR A 175 -3.01 32.18 -28.22
CA THR A 175 -2.05 32.96 -27.41
C THR A 175 -2.35 32.81 -25.89
N LYS A 176 -1.32 32.97 -25.04
CA LYS A 176 -1.30 32.80 -23.57
C LYS A 176 -2.15 33.81 -22.77
N LYS A 177 -2.85 33.30 -21.74
CA LYS A 177 -2.97 33.92 -20.41
C LYS A 177 -2.66 32.82 -19.39
N GLN A 178 -1.57 32.99 -18.65
CA GLN A 178 -1.11 32.03 -17.65
C GLN A 178 -1.99 32.18 -16.40
N LYS A 179 -3.10 31.42 -16.40
CA LYS A 179 -3.87 31.07 -15.21
C LYS A 179 -3.00 30.10 -14.39
N GLU A 180 -3.03 30.18 -13.07
CA GLU A 180 -2.53 29.08 -12.21
C GLU A 180 -3.11 27.75 -12.73
N PRO A 181 -2.34 26.64 -12.75
CA PRO A 181 -2.78 25.41 -13.38
C PRO A 181 -4.09 24.97 -12.72
N GLU A 182 -5.17 25.06 -13.48
CA GLU A 182 -6.50 24.65 -13.06
C GLU A 182 -6.39 23.18 -12.59
N THR A 183 -6.76 22.91 -11.34
CA THR A 183 -6.67 21.58 -10.75
C THR A 183 -7.68 20.67 -11.45
N ILE A 184 -7.23 19.94 -12.46
CA ILE A 184 -8.04 18.96 -13.20
C ILE A 184 -7.72 17.60 -12.60
N ILE A 185 -8.72 16.95 -12.01
CA ILE A 185 -8.57 15.67 -11.31
C ILE A 185 -8.97 14.54 -12.26
N SER A 186 -8.10 13.55 -12.42
CA SER A 186 -8.43 12.25 -13.00
C SER A 186 -8.60 11.23 -11.87
N ILE A 187 -9.72 10.53 -11.85
CA ILE A 187 -9.95 9.41 -10.93
C ILE A 187 -9.44 8.15 -11.62
N GLN A 188 -8.61 7.37 -10.93
CA GLN A 188 -7.98 6.18 -11.49
C GLN A 188 -8.14 5.01 -10.52
N SER A 189 -8.88 3.99 -10.91
CA SER A 189 -8.92 2.73 -10.16
C SER A 189 -7.62 1.96 -10.38
N LEU A 190 -6.99 1.47 -9.32
CA LEU A 190 -5.92 0.49 -9.43
C LEU A 190 -6.51 -0.91 -9.34
N SER A 191 -6.13 -1.78 -10.27
CA SER A 191 -6.60 -3.17 -10.40
C SER A 191 -6.02 -4.10 -9.32
N ILE A 192 -5.82 -3.57 -8.10
CA ILE A 192 -5.31 -4.30 -6.95
C ILE A 192 -6.50 -5.01 -6.28
N GLY A 193 -6.51 -6.35 -6.30
CA GLY A 193 -7.51 -7.20 -5.66
C GLY A 193 -8.50 -7.88 -6.63
N ASP A 194 -9.59 -8.43 -6.10
CA ASP A 194 -10.56 -9.27 -6.85
C ASP A 194 -11.75 -8.47 -7.45
N LEU A 195 -11.57 -7.17 -7.72
CA LEU A 195 -12.65 -6.37 -8.31
C LEU A 195 -12.81 -6.69 -9.80
N VAL A 196 -14.03 -7.00 -10.22
CA VAL A 196 -14.34 -7.08 -11.65
C VAL A 196 -14.53 -5.67 -12.24
N PRO A 197 -14.26 -5.44 -13.54
CA PRO A 197 -14.29 -4.10 -14.14
C PRO A 197 -15.58 -3.31 -13.87
N MET A 198 -16.74 -3.97 -13.95
CA MET A 198 -18.05 -3.33 -13.68
C MET A 198 -18.17 -2.78 -12.25
N GLN A 199 -17.51 -3.41 -11.27
CA GLN A 199 -17.50 -2.90 -9.89
C GLN A 199 -16.59 -1.68 -9.77
N ALA A 200 -15.44 -1.68 -10.46
CA ALA A 200 -14.54 -0.54 -10.50
C ALA A 200 -15.23 0.68 -11.11
N GLU A 201 -15.90 0.53 -12.26
CA GLU A 201 -16.67 1.61 -12.91
C GLU A 201 -17.78 2.17 -12.00
N ALA A 202 -18.45 1.30 -11.23
CA ALA A 202 -19.49 1.71 -10.30
C ALA A 202 -18.92 2.57 -9.15
N ILE A 203 -17.76 2.19 -8.61
CA ILE A 203 -17.09 2.92 -7.54
C ILE A 203 -16.50 4.22 -8.07
N ASP A 204 -15.89 4.20 -9.25
CA ASP A 204 -15.44 5.38 -9.97
C ASP A 204 -16.56 6.42 -10.10
N ASN A 205 -17.76 5.97 -10.48
CA ASN A 205 -18.92 6.85 -10.58
C ASN A 205 -19.38 7.41 -9.22
N ILE A 206 -19.33 6.60 -8.16
CA ILE A 206 -19.63 7.05 -6.79
C ILE A 206 -18.64 8.14 -6.35
N ILE A 207 -17.34 7.88 -6.53
CA ILE A 207 -16.27 8.83 -6.19
C ILE A 207 -16.45 10.12 -6.98
N TYR A 208 -16.67 10.01 -8.30
CA TYR A 208 -16.91 11.13 -9.21
C TYR A 208 -18.02 12.06 -8.73
N HIS A 209 -19.19 11.52 -8.42
CA HIS A 209 -20.30 12.33 -7.93
C HIS A 209 -20.03 12.89 -6.54
N MET A 210 -19.44 12.11 -5.63
CA MET A 210 -19.10 12.57 -4.28
C MET A 210 -18.17 13.78 -4.32
N ILE A 211 -17.11 13.76 -5.12
CA ILE A 211 -16.17 14.88 -5.17
C ILE A 211 -16.74 16.11 -5.86
N ARG A 212 -17.62 15.91 -6.86
CA ARG A 212 -18.35 17.01 -7.51
C ARG A 212 -19.34 17.68 -6.57
N ASP A 213 -20.04 16.91 -5.75
CA ASP A 213 -20.97 17.41 -4.73
C ASP A 213 -20.25 18.19 -3.62
N MET A 214 -18.99 17.83 -3.32
CA MET A 214 -18.11 18.58 -2.43
C MET A 214 -17.57 19.88 -3.05
N GLY A 215 -17.89 20.18 -4.31
CA GLY A 215 -17.56 21.44 -4.98
C GLY A 215 -16.32 21.39 -5.87
N MET A 216 -15.68 20.22 -6.05
CA MET A 216 -14.62 20.03 -7.04
C MET A 216 -15.23 19.83 -8.42
N LYS A 217 -15.22 20.89 -9.25
CA LYS A 217 -15.92 20.90 -10.54
C LYS A 217 -15.08 20.39 -11.70
N ASP A 218 -13.76 20.51 -11.60
CA ASP A 218 -12.81 20.17 -12.66
C ASP A 218 -12.33 18.72 -12.50
N VAL A 219 -13.28 17.79 -12.65
CA VAL A 219 -13.06 16.34 -12.51
C VAL A 219 -13.39 15.67 -13.83
N LYS A 220 -12.46 14.87 -14.35
CA LYS A 220 -12.67 14.03 -15.53
C LYS A 220 -13.64 12.91 -15.19
N ASP A 221 -14.55 12.61 -16.11
CA ASP A 221 -15.43 11.46 -15.98
C ASP A 221 -14.59 10.17 -16.10
N PRO A 222 -14.47 9.36 -15.04
CA PRO A 222 -13.63 8.16 -15.06
C PRO A 222 -14.12 7.10 -16.06
N ASN A 223 -15.42 7.07 -16.32
CA ASN A 223 -16.06 6.13 -17.24
C ASN A 223 -16.25 6.72 -18.64
N GLN A 224 -15.54 7.81 -18.96
CA GLN A 224 -15.57 8.40 -20.30
C GLN A 224 -15.06 7.40 -21.34
N PHE A 225 -15.68 7.40 -22.51
CA PHE A 225 -15.17 6.65 -23.65
C PHE A 225 -13.78 7.17 -24.03
N ARG A 226 -12.79 6.27 -24.03
CA ARG A 226 -11.43 6.55 -24.49
C ARG A 226 -11.22 5.79 -25.80
N PRO A 227 -11.03 6.48 -26.93
CA PRO A 227 -10.66 5.80 -28.17
C PRO A 227 -9.28 5.14 -28.00
N ASP A 228 -9.08 3.95 -28.56
CA ASP A 228 -7.82 3.17 -28.52
C ASP A 228 -6.60 3.87 -29.16
N THR A 229 -6.80 5.11 -29.63
CA THR A 229 -5.75 6.00 -30.10
C THR A 229 -4.70 6.26 -29.03
N VAL A 230 -3.47 5.92 -29.40
CA VAL A 230 -2.23 6.30 -28.73
C VAL A 230 -2.22 7.79 -28.38
N TYR A 231 -2.07 8.12 -27.11
CA TYR A 231 -1.78 9.49 -26.69
C TYR A 231 -0.29 9.78 -26.92
N THR A 232 0.04 10.49 -27.99
CA THR A 232 1.38 11.06 -28.15
C THR A 232 1.59 12.14 -27.08
N ILE A 233 2.43 11.85 -26.08
CA ILE A 233 2.93 12.89 -25.18
C ILE A 233 3.84 13.79 -26.02
N LEU A 234 3.33 14.95 -26.41
CA LEU A 234 4.14 15.97 -27.10
C LEU A 234 5.15 16.57 -26.11
N GLU A 235 6.42 16.23 -26.35
CA GLU A 235 7.65 16.92 -25.95
C GLU A 235 7.82 17.27 -24.46
N ALA A 236 8.41 16.34 -23.72
CA ALA A 236 9.43 16.66 -22.73
C ALA A 236 10.70 15.86 -23.08
N ASP A 237 11.67 16.57 -23.63
CA ASP A 237 13.07 16.19 -23.88
C ASP A 237 13.38 15.08 -24.90
N SER A 238 13.84 15.56 -26.05
CA SER A 238 14.31 14.87 -27.25
C SER A 238 15.51 13.93 -26.98
N VAL A 239 15.29 12.63 -26.76
CA VAL A 239 16.27 11.57 -27.12
C VAL A 239 15.65 10.24 -27.58
N ASN A 240 14.32 10.05 -27.54
CA ASN A 240 13.73 8.75 -27.94
C ASN A 240 12.51 8.92 -28.87
N PRO A 241 12.52 8.37 -30.10
CA PRO A 241 11.35 8.43 -30.98
C PRO A 241 10.19 7.64 -30.36
N ALA A 242 9.09 8.36 -30.10
CA ALA A 242 7.72 7.87 -29.89
C ALA A 242 7.55 6.69 -28.93
N VAL A 243 7.54 6.96 -27.62
CA VAL A 243 6.80 6.10 -26.68
C VAL A 243 5.32 6.35 -26.95
N THR A 244 4.71 5.47 -27.75
CA THR A 244 3.25 5.40 -27.88
C THR A 244 2.70 4.80 -26.60
N VAL A 245 2.42 5.63 -25.58
CA VAL A 245 1.81 5.13 -24.35
C VAL A 245 0.29 5.10 -24.57
N ALA A 246 -0.28 3.90 -24.62
CA ALA A 246 -1.73 3.70 -24.62
C ALA A 246 -2.27 3.91 -23.20
N TYR A 247 -3.53 4.33 -23.09
CA TYR A 247 -4.21 4.39 -21.80
C TYR A 247 -4.35 2.98 -21.24
N ASN A 248 -3.81 2.72 -20.04
CA ASN A 248 -3.85 1.40 -19.43
C ASN A 248 -5.08 1.30 -18.51
N THR A 249 -6.05 0.46 -18.87
CA THR A 249 -7.27 0.24 -18.06
C THR A 249 -7.03 -0.65 -16.83
N GLU A 250 -5.90 -1.36 -16.80
CA GLU A 250 -5.53 -2.33 -15.76
C GLU A 250 -4.34 -1.82 -14.93
N CYS A 251 -4.31 -0.53 -14.64
CA CYS A 251 -3.23 0.05 -13.84
C CYS A 251 -3.14 -0.62 -12.47
N MET A 252 -1.95 -1.11 -12.11
CA MET A 252 -1.69 -1.69 -10.78
C MET A 252 -0.95 -0.73 -9.84
N THR A 253 -0.48 0.40 -10.37
CA THR A 253 0.46 1.30 -9.68
C THR A 253 0.04 2.77 -9.81
N ASP A 254 0.50 3.60 -8.87
CA ASP A 254 0.24 5.04 -8.91
C ASP A 254 0.99 5.72 -10.06
N SER A 255 2.16 5.21 -10.46
CA SER A 255 2.85 5.67 -11.67
C SER A 255 2.03 5.43 -12.93
N CYS A 256 1.39 4.26 -13.06
CA CYS A 256 0.50 3.96 -14.18
C CYS A 256 -0.70 4.93 -14.20
N ALA A 257 -1.34 5.13 -13.04
CA ALA A 257 -2.43 6.09 -12.90
C ALA A 257 -2.00 7.54 -13.23
N ALA A 258 -0.77 7.92 -12.86
CA ALA A 258 -0.18 9.21 -13.20
C ALA A 258 0.01 9.39 -14.71
N GLN A 259 0.48 8.35 -15.41
CA GLN A 259 0.63 8.37 -16.86
C GLN A 259 -0.73 8.54 -17.56
N ASN A 260 -1.72 7.74 -17.18
CA ASN A 260 -3.09 7.86 -17.67
C ASN A 260 -3.65 9.27 -17.47
N ALA A 261 -3.48 9.84 -16.27
CA ALA A 261 -3.94 11.18 -15.97
C ALA A 261 -3.26 12.25 -16.84
N VAL A 262 -1.95 12.12 -17.12
CA VAL A 262 -1.23 13.02 -18.04
C VAL A 262 -1.80 12.93 -19.46
N MET A 263 -2.13 11.72 -19.94
CA MET A 263 -2.76 11.53 -21.25
C MET A 263 -4.14 12.21 -21.34
N GLU A 264 -4.92 12.12 -20.26
CA GLU A 264 -6.22 12.79 -20.14
C GLU A 264 -6.13 14.31 -19.99
N LYS A 265 -4.90 14.85 -19.95
CA LYS A 265 -4.60 16.26 -19.68
C LYS A 265 -5.07 16.70 -18.29
N ALA A 266 -5.07 15.78 -17.32
CA ALA A 266 -5.31 16.08 -15.92
C ALA A 266 -4.00 16.52 -15.23
N THR A 267 -4.13 17.34 -14.18
CA THR A 267 -2.99 17.81 -13.38
C THR A 267 -2.79 16.98 -12.13
N HIS A 268 -3.88 16.43 -11.58
CA HIS A 268 -3.87 15.61 -10.37
C HIS A 268 -4.55 14.27 -10.60
N VAL A 269 -4.11 13.28 -9.83
CA VAL A 269 -4.69 11.95 -9.77
C VAL A 269 -5.36 11.78 -8.41
N LEU A 270 -6.55 11.22 -8.41
CA LEU A 270 -7.14 10.56 -7.25
C LEU A 270 -7.16 9.07 -7.56
N SER A 271 -6.11 8.35 -7.14
CA SER A 271 -6.06 6.91 -7.30
C SER A 271 -6.77 6.24 -6.15
N TRP A 272 -7.38 5.07 -6.41
CA TRP A 272 -8.06 4.30 -5.39
C TRP A 272 -7.95 2.80 -5.63
N SER A 273 -7.96 2.02 -4.56
CA SER A 273 -7.93 0.56 -4.64
C SER A 273 -8.50 -0.08 -3.39
N PHE A 274 -8.78 -1.40 -3.43
CA PHE A 274 -8.94 -2.18 -2.22
C PHE A 274 -7.68 -2.97 -1.95
N ASN A 275 -7.15 -2.85 -0.75
CA ASN A 275 -6.12 -3.76 -0.31
C ASN A 275 -6.73 -5.16 -0.05
N ARG A 276 -5.89 -6.16 0.17
CA ARG A 276 -6.28 -7.56 0.48
C ARG A 276 -7.17 -7.76 1.73
N HIS A 277 -7.47 -6.71 2.48
CA HIS A 277 -8.43 -6.74 3.60
C HIS A 277 -9.72 -5.98 3.26
N ASN A 278 -9.99 -5.76 1.97
CA ASN A 278 -11.15 -5.03 1.44
C ASN A 278 -11.30 -3.62 2.04
N SER A 279 -10.19 -2.99 2.43
CA SER A 279 -10.19 -1.61 2.90
C SER A 279 -9.79 -0.69 1.76
N LEU A 280 -10.53 0.42 1.63
CA LEU A 280 -10.35 1.40 0.57
C LEU A 280 -9.08 2.23 0.84
N SER A 281 -8.15 2.23 -0.12
CA SER A 281 -7.01 3.15 -0.17
C SER A 281 -7.29 4.27 -1.16
N LEU A 282 -6.84 5.49 -0.85
CA LEU A 282 -7.01 6.69 -1.66
C LEU A 282 -5.72 7.51 -1.64
N HIS A 283 -5.13 7.77 -2.80
CA HIS A 283 -3.98 8.66 -2.91
C HIS A 283 -4.31 9.86 -3.81
N PHE A 284 -3.91 11.06 -3.38
CA PHE A 284 -4.13 12.29 -4.14
C PHE A 284 -2.82 13.03 -4.38
N PHE A 285 -2.42 13.18 -5.63
CA PHE A 285 -1.11 13.72 -5.98
C PHE A 285 -1.09 14.41 -7.35
N ASN A 286 -0.06 15.23 -7.59
CA ASN A 286 0.17 15.85 -8.90
C ASN A 286 0.85 14.84 -9.84
N ALA A 287 0.25 14.59 -11.00
CA ALA A 287 0.68 13.52 -11.91
C ALA A 287 2.12 13.73 -12.42
N LYS A 288 2.46 14.95 -12.86
CA LYS A 288 3.79 15.26 -13.41
C LYS A 288 4.87 15.21 -12.34
N THR A 289 4.63 15.84 -11.19
CA THR A 289 5.57 15.82 -10.07
C THR A 289 5.81 14.42 -9.52
N TYR A 290 4.79 13.55 -9.55
CA TYR A 290 4.92 12.15 -9.15
C TYR A 290 5.87 11.40 -10.11
N LEU A 291 5.66 11.52 -11.41
CA LEU A 291 6.50 10.89 -12.44
C LEU A 291 7.95 11.39 -12.45
N GLU A 292 8.18 12.67 -12.13
CA GLU A 292 9.53 13.24 -12.00
C GLU A 292 10.31 12.70 -10.78
N LYS A 293 9.61 12.35 -9.69
CA LYS A 293 10.22 11.83 -8.46
C LYS A 293 10.44 10.33 -8.48
N SER A 294 9.62 9.60 -9.23
CA SER A 294 9.67 8.14 -9.38
C SER A 294 9.98 7.80 -10.85
N PRO A 295 11.23 8.02 -11.32
CA PRO A 295 11.57 7.74 -12.71
C PRO A 295 11.38 6.24 -12.98
N ASN A 296 10.45 5.92 -13.89
CA ASN A 296 10.26 4.59 -14.43
C ASN A 296 11.62 4.01 -14.86
N TYR A 297 12.09 2.95 -14.22
CA TYR A 297 13.00 2.02 -14.88
C TYR A 297 12.15 1.11 -15.78
N SER A 298 11.61 1.66 -16.87
CA SER A 298 11.04 0.85 -17.94
C SER A 298 12.18 0.43 -18.87
N TRP A 299 12.63 -0.81 -18.77
CA TRP A 299 13.49 -1.39 -19.79
C TRP A 299 12.62 -1.69 -21.01
N SER A 300 12.79 -0.91 -22.09
CA SER A 300 12.25 -1.27 -23.39
C SER A 300 13.31 -2.05 -24.17
N ILE A 301 13.03 -3.30 -24.52
CA ILE A 301 13.88 -4.00 -25.50
C ILE A 301 13.54 -3.46 -26.89
N SER A 302 14.46 -2.70 -27.47
CA SER A 302 14.34 -2.28 -28.87
C SER A 302 14.95 -3.38 -29.74
N THR A 303 14.15 -4.04 -30.57
CA THR A 303 14.70 -4.80 -31.69
C THR A 303 15.27 -3.81 -32.70
N VAL A 304 16.60 -3.71 -32.74
CA VAL A 304 17.27 -3.03 -33.84
C VAL A 304 17.13 -3.93 -35.07
N PRO A 305 16.51 -3.49 -36.18
CA PRO A 305 16.56 -4.24 -37.42
C PRO A 305 18.02 -4.34 -37.85
N ILE A 306 18.61 -5.53 -37.71
CA ILE A 306 19.95 -5.81 -38.20
C ILE A 306 19.83 -6.00 -39.71
N ASP A 307 20.44 -5.11 -40.49
CA ASP A 307 20.64 -5.36 -41.92
C ASP A 307 21.45 -6.65 -42.07
N PRO A 308 20.90 -7.72 -42.69
CA PRO A 308 21.59 -8.99 -42.84
C PRO A 308 22.86 -8.90 -43.69
N ASN A 309 23.14 -7.76 -44.35
CA ASN A 309 24.37 -7.53 -45.09
C ASN A 309 25.49 -6.85 -44.28
N ASP A 310 25.23 -6.37 -43.05
CA ASP A 310 26.19 -5.55 -42.29
C ASP A 310 26.77 -6.27 -41.05
N PHE A 311 26.74 -7.61 -41.03
CA PHE A 311 27.29 -8.46 -39.95
C PHE A 311 28.78 -8.20 -39.66
N GLU A 312 29.57 -7.70 -40.62
CA GLU A 312 30.99 -7.43 -40.41
C GLU A 312 31.29 -6.21 -39.51
N LYS A 313 30.30 -5.34 -39.27
CA LYS A 313 30.46 -4.15 -38.41
C LYS A 313 30.04 -4.37 -36.96
N ILE A 314 29.46 -5.52 -36.63
CA ILE A 314 28.99 -5.83 -35.29
C ILE A 314 30.19 -6.23 -34.41
N LYS A 315 30.78 -5.26 -33.71
CA LYS A 315 31.71 -5.55 -32.61
C LYS A 315 30.94 -5.54 -31.29
N LEU A 316 30.70 -6.73 -30.74
CA LEU A 316 30.20 -6.87 -29.37
C LEU A 316 31.23 -6.29 -28.38
N PRO A 317 30.81 -5.52 -27.36
CA PRO A 317 31.72 -5.13 -26.30
C PRO A 317 32.26 -6.38 -25.61
N LYS A 318 33.59 -6.48 -25.48
CA LYS A 318 34.20 -7.50 -24.63
C LYS A 318 33.70 -7.26 -23.22
N ALA A 319 32.95 -8.22 -22.68
CA ALA A 319 32.56 -8.25 -21.28
C ALA A 319 33.80 -7.97 -20.41
N LEU A 320 33.69 -7.00 -19.50
CA LEU A 320 34.69 -6.74 -18.48
C LEU A 320 34.74 -7.98 -17.57
N ALA A 321 35.78 -8.79 -17.77
CA ALA A 321 36.22 -9.82 -16.83
C ALA A 321 36.97 -9.19 -15.65
#